data_AF-A0A2C5YPI5-F1
#
_entry.id   AF-A0A2C5YPI5-F1
#
_cell.length_a   1.000
_cell.length_b   1.000
_cell.length_c   1.000
_cell.angle_alpha   90.00
_cell.angle_beta   90.00
_cell.angle_gamma   90.00
#
_symmetry.space_group_name_H-M   'P 1'
#
loop_
_entity.id
_entity.type
_entity.pdbx_description
1 polymer ?
#
loop_
_entity_poly.entity_id
_entity_poly.type
_entity_poly.pdbx_seq_one_letter_code
_entity_poly.pdbx_strand_id
1 'polypeptide(L)'
;MVSMMLETSDLSLDSLRQLLGDALENQSGTRNYQVRWFRDAAKAKRPVCWPDAPSYTVTAFNDVWAYIGALLTDPTSIHLAVAHRFMDYPPGYPDMGSVHVFSELDYEPKKMVKLLKDARDAAIGVDIALYFRSLVDKWGGLLGRVMFHSTWIEKPQGLNIVRLTEAIGRELCEKWIVPHHPVDGLTVLESCALTHMILVVALHSPPLDEPPPGVRMLLLPSKYEEQDMSGTI
;
A
#
# COMPACT_ATOMS: atom_id res chain seq x y z
N MET A 1 14.22 -5.63 18.45
CA MET A 1 13.16 -4.90 17.70
C MET A 1 13.69 -3.59 17.16
N VAL A 2 13.96 -2.56 17.98
CA VAL A 2 14.38 -1.23 17.49
C VAL A 2 15.69 -1.27 16.67
N SER A 3 16.73 -1.99 17.10
CA SER A 3 18.00 -2.08 16.34
C SER A 3 17.79 -2.58 14.90
N MET A 4 17.05 -3.68 14.74
CA MET A 4 16.79 -4.27 13.42
C MET A 4 15.92 -3.36 12.53
N MET A 5 14.97 -2.61 13.11
CA MET A 5 14.19 -1.64 12.34
C MET A 5 15.06 -0.47 11.86
N LEU A 6 16.03 -0.04 12.66
CA LEU A 6 16.94 1.06 12.29
C LEU A 6 17.90 0.63 11.18
N GLU A 7 18.38 -0.62 11.21
CA GLU A 7 19.25 -1.19 10.17
C GLU A 7 18.58 -1.22 8.79
N THR A 8 17.26 -1.35 8.72
CA THR A 8 16.52 -1.48 7.45
C THR A 8 15.85 -0.20 6.96
N SER A 9 15.85 0.87 7.77
CA SER A 9 15.08 2.10 7.49
C SER A 9 15.93 3.33 7.16
N ASP A 10 17.25 3.18 7.06
CA ASP A 10 18.23 4.28 6.97
C ASP A 10 18.07 5.34 8.08
N LEU A 11 17.38 5.01 9.16
CA LEU A 11 17.15 5.91 10.29
C LEU A 11 18.18 5.68 11.39
N SER A 12 18.78 6.75 11.89
CA SER A 12 19.52 6.71 13.14
C SER A 12 18.56 6.62 14.34
N LEU A 13 19.02 6.07 15.47
CA LEU A 13 18.24 6.02 16.70
C LEU A 13 17.81 7.43 17.16
N ASP A 14 18.68 8.42 17.00
CA ASP A 14 18.40 9.80 17.41
C ASP A 14 17.40 10.47 16.47
N SER A 15 17.50 10.22 15.16
CA SER A 15 16.49 10.66 14.18
C SER A 15 15.12 10.03 14.49
N LEU A 16 15.08 8.74 14.81
CA LEU A 16 13.83 8.07 15.18
C LEU A 16 13.23 8.67 16.46
N ARG A 17 14.04 8.93 17.48
CA ARG A 17 13.59 9.57 18.73
C ARG A 17 13.02 10.96 18.47
N GLN A 18 13.70 11.75 17.66
CA GLN A 18 13.24 13.08 17.27
C GLN A 18 11.89 13.00 16.54
N LEU A 19 11.78 12.17 15.50
CA LEU A 19 10.54 11.98 14.75
C LEU A 19 9.37 11.52 15.65
N LEU A 20 9.64 10.62 16.59
CA LEU A 20 8.63 10.18 17.55
C LEU A 20 8.20 11.31 18.50
N GLY A 21 9.15 12.12 18.98
CA GLY A 21 8.89 13.29 19.82
C GLY A 21 8.03 14.32 19.11
N ASP A 22 8.47 14.76 17.93
CA ASP A 22 7.78 15.76 17.11
C ASP A 22 6.34 15.29 16.74
N ALA A 23 6.17 13.99 16.48
CA ALA A 23 4.87 13.44 16.14
C ALA A 23 3.89 13.35 17.33
N LEU A 24 4.38 13.36 18.58
CA LEU A 24 3.54 13.40 19.78
C LEU A 24 2.97 14.80 20.04
N GLU A 25 3.70 15.85 19.65
CA GLU A 25 3.29 17.24 19.86
C GLU A 25 2.18 17.67 18.88
N ASN A 26 2.20 17.14 17.65
CA ASN A 26 1.37 17.64 16.55
C ASN A 26 -0.02 16.97 16.39
N GLN A 27 -0.28 15.79 16.96
CA GLN A 27 -1.55 15.04 16.74
C GLN A 27 -2.04 14.24 17.97
N SER A 28 -2.37 14.92 19.05
CA SER A 28 -2.61 14.27 20.37
C SER A 28 -3.67 13.17 20.41
N GLY A 29 -4.72 13.22 19.55
CA GLY A 29 -5.82 12.25 19.56
C GLY A 29 -5.41 10.82 19.20
N THR A 30 -5.05 10.58 17.93
CA THR A 30 -4.70 9.25 17.40
C THR A 30 -3.42 8.68 18.04
N ARG A 31 -2.48 9.56 18.41
CA ARG A 31 -1.20 9.17 19.03
C ARG A 31 -1.38 8.49 20.38
N ASN A 32 -2.31 8.96 21.20
CA ASN A 32 -2.62 8.33 22.47
C ASN A 32 -3.07 6.86 22.31
N TYR A 33 -3.79 6.55 21.23
CA TYR A 33 -4.17 5.16 20.93
C TYR A 33 -2.98 4.32 20.46
N GLN A 34 -2.11 4.87 19.60
CA GLN A 34 -0.92 4.17 19.12
C GLN A 34 0.06 3.86 20.27
N VAL A 35 0.35 4.85 21.14
CA VAL A 35 1.20 4.66 22.33
C VAL A 35 0.58 3.64 23.29
N ARG A 36 -0.73 3.71 23.51
CA ARG A 36 -1.46 2.74 24.33
C ARG A 36 -1.35 1.33 23.74
N TRP A 37 -1.48 1.19 22.42
CA TRP A 37 -1.36 -0.10 21.75
C TRP A 37 0.01 -0.73 22.02
N PHE A 38 1.12 0.03 21.88
CA PHE A 38 2.47 -0.50 22.17
C PHE A 38 2.62 -0.93 23.62
N ARG A 39 2.14 -0.11 24.57
CA ARG A 39 2.17 -0.44 25.99
C ARG A 39 1.43 -1.74 26.28
N ASP A 40 0.24 -1.89 25.72
CA ASP A 40 -0.64 -3.03 25.99
C ASP A 40 -0.13 -4.29 25.27
N ALA A 41 0.37 -4.17 24.04
CA ALA A 41 1.03 -5.25 23.30
C ALA A 41 2.31 -5.74 24.01
N ALA A 42 3.13 -4.84 24.54
CA ALA A 42 4.33 -5.18 25.30
C ALA A 42 3.98 -5.93 26.60
N LYS A 43 2.98 -5.45 27.35
CA LYS A 43 2.48 -6.14 28.56
C LYS A 43 1.95 -7.54 28.23
N ALA A 44 1.25 -7.69 27.12
CA ALA A 44 0.72 -8.97 26.65
C ALA A 44 1.79 -9.88 26.01
N LYS A 45 3.04 -9.40 25.85
CA LYS A 45 4.09 -10.09 25.07
C LYS A 45 3.59 -10.52 23.69
N ARG A 46 2.77 -9.67 23.05
CA ARG A 46 2.17 -9.96 21.75
C ARG A 46 3.29 -10.11 20.71
N PRO A 47 3.37 -11.24 19.98
CA PRO A 47 4.34 -11.39 18.90
C PRO A 47 3.95 -10.50 17.71
N VAL A 48 4.95 -9.97 17.03
CA VAL A 48 4.80 -9.15 15.81
C VAL A 48 5.84 -9.60 14.79
N CYS A 49 5.49 -9.51 13.50
CA CYS A 49 6.41 -9.67 12.38
C CYS A 49 6.62 -8.34 11.67
N TRP A 50 7.73 -8.22 10.96
CA TRP A 50 8.02 -7.12 10.04
C TRP A 50 8.88 -7.65 8.87
N PRO A 51 8.84 -7.00 7.70
CA PRO A 51 9.67 -7.41 6.57
C PRO A 51 11.15 -7.11 6.84
N ASP A 52 12.03 -8.01 6.40
CA ASP A 52 13.49 -7.81 6.49
C ASP A 52 13.98 -6.70 5.55
N ALA A 53 13.32 -6.51 4.41
CA ALA A 53 13.62 -5.47 3.42
C ALA A 53 12.29 -4.86 2.91
N PRO A 54 11.70 -3.89 3.61
CA PRO A 54 10.51 -3.21 3.11
C PRO A 54 10.84 -2.44 1.82
N SER A 55 9.93 -2.45 0.85
CA SER A 55 9.97 -1.64 -0.38
C SER A 55 9.73 -0.14 -0.14
N TYR A 56 9.55 0.27 1.11
CA TYR A 56 9.12 1.60 1.50
C TYR A 56 9.93 2.13 2.69
N THR A 57 10.10 3.45 2.72
CA THR A 57 10.79 4.18 3.78
C THR A 57 9.80 5.03 4.59
N VAL A 58 10.29 5.73 5.60
CA VAL A 58 9.47 6.64 6.42
C VAL A 58 8.83 7.76 5.61
N THR A 59 9.45 8.20 4.51
CA THR A 59 8.95 9.31 3.67
C THR A 59 7.73 8.91 2.84
N ALA A 60 7.44 7.62 2.68
CA ALA A 60 6.23 7.14 2.02
C ALA A 60 4.96 7.34 2.88
N PHE A 61 5.09 7.91 4.08
CA PHE A 61 4.02 8.10 5.04
C PHE A 61 3.95 9.53 5.53
N ASN A 62 2.75 9.96 5.93
CA ASN A 62 2.55 11.28 6.54
C ASN A 62 3.27 11.44 7.89
N ASP A 63 3.58 10.34 8.58
CA ASP A 63 4.30 10.36 9.84
C ASP A 63 4.99 9.03 10.18
N VAL A 64 5.91 9.09 11.14
CA VAL A 64 6.70 7.94 11.60
C VAL A 64 5.86 6.82 12.25
N TRP A 65 4.72 7.14 12.86
CA TRP A 65 3.89 6.11 13.48
C TRP A 65 3.10 5.32 12.43
N ALA A 66 2.66 5.97 11.36
CA ALA A 66 2.07 5.30 10.22
C ALA A 66 3.08 4.35 9.56
N TYR A 67 4.34 4.79 9.42
CA TYR A 67 5.44 3.94 8.96
C TYR A 67 5.66 2.72 9.88
N ILE A 68 5.80 2.94 11.19
CA ILE A 68 5.94 1.83 12.16
C ILE A 68 4.74 0.88 12.08
N GLY A 69 3.52 1.43 12.02
CA GLY A 69 2.31 0.63 11.87
C GLY A 69 2.23 -0.17 10.58
N ALA A 70 2.88 0.30 9.51
CA ALA A 70 2.98 -0.44 8.24
C ALA A 70 3.95 -1.62 8.34
N LEU A 71 5.04 -1.46 9.10
CA LEU A 71 6.00 -2.54 9.35
C LEU A 71 5.40 -3.68 10.18
N LEU A 72 4.55 -3.36 11.15
CA LEU A 72 4.00 -4.36 12.07
C LEU A 72 2.88 -5.18 11.43
N THR A 73 3.13 -6.48 11.29
CA THR A 73 2.18 -7.45 10.74
C THR A 73 1.87 -8.58 11.72
N ASP A 74 0.68 -9.17 11.56
CA ASP A 74 0.23 -10.31 12.36
C ASP A 74 0.99 -11.57 11.93
N PRO A 75 1.76 -12.21 12.83
CA PRO A 75 2.54 -13.42 12.50
C PRO A 75 1.68 -14.58 11.99
N THR A 76 0.39 -14.63 12.35
CA THR A 76 -0.51 -15.69 11.88
C THR A 76 -0.87 -15.55 10.40
N SER A 77 -0.59 -14.39 9.78
CA SER A 77 -1.01 -14.05 8.43
C SER A 77 0.13 -14.00 7.40
N ILE A 78 1.37 -14.27 7.81
CA ILE A 78 2.57 -14.19 6.94
C ILE A 78 2.52 -15.16 5.74
N HIS A 79 1.66 -16.17 5.81
CA HIS A 79 1.50 -17.16 4.74
C HIS A 79 0.44 -16.75 3.70
N LEU A 80 -0.24 -15.62 3.87
CA LEU A 80 -1.24 -15.11 2.92
C LEU A 80 -0.59 -14.40 1.72
N ALA A 81 -1.40 -13.86 0.81
CA ALA A 81 -0.92 -13.06 -0.31
C ALA A 81 -0.23 -11.77 0.17
N VAL A 82 -0.83 -11.13 1.18
CA VAL A 82 -0.29 -9.98 1.90
C VAL A 82 -0.53 -10.26 3.37
N ALA A 83 0.51 -10.09 4.20
CA ALA A 83 0.36 -10.23 5.64
C ALA A 83 -0.62 -9.17 6.15
N HIS A 84 -1.44 -9.54 7.12
CA HIS A 84 -2.41 -8.64 7.72
C HIS A 84 -1.75 -7.69 8.72
N ARG A 85 -2.31 -6.48 8.83
CA ARG A 85 -2.01 -5.56 9.93
C ARG A 85 -2.78 -5.93 11.19
N PHE A 86 -2.36 -5.34 12.31
CA PHE A 86 -3.17 -5.34 13.52
C PHE A 86 -4.33 -4.35 13.38
N MET A 87 -5.57 -4.86 13.33
CA MET A 87 -6.77 -4.03 13.15
C MET A 87 -7.05 -3.13 14.37
N ASP A 88 -6.55 -3.49 15.55
CA ASP A 88 -6.62 -2.68 16.77
C ASP A 88 -5.52 -1.61 16.85
N TYR A 89 -4.56 -1.59 15.91
CA TYR A 89 -3.62 -0.50 15.72
C TYR A 89 -4.19 0.51 14.70
N PRO A 90 -4.25 1.82 15.03
CA PRO A 90 -4.68 2.84 14.07
C PRO A 90 -3.80 2.81 12.82
N PRO A 91 -4.36 2.69 11.60
CA PRO A 91 -3.55 2.45 10.42
C PRO A 91 -2.53 3.58 10.25
N GLY A 92 -2.96 4.85 10.22
CA GLY A 92 -2.13 5.94 9.71
C GLY A 92 -2.21 6.03 8.18
N TYR A 93 -1.62 7.06 7.60
CA TYR A 93 -1.86 7.43 6.19
C TYR A 93 -0.56 7.39 5.38
N PRO A 94 -0.60 6.92 4.11
CA PRO A 94 0.51 7.10 3.18
C PRO A 94 0.66 8.59 2.86
N ASP A 95 1.84 8.99 2.42
CA ASP A 95 2.02 10.31 1.84
C ASP A 95 1.26 10.41 0.51
N MET A 96 0.30 11.32 0.46
CA MET A 96 -0.55 11.51 -0.72
C MET A 96 0.20 12.21 -1.85
N GLY A 97 1.25 12.97 -1.54
CA GLY A 97 2.08 13.68 -2.52
C GLY A 97 3.16 12.81 -3.18
N SER A 98 3.43 11.64 -2.61
CA SER A 98 4.44 10.71 -3.12
C SER A 98 3.89 9.75 -4.17
N VAL A 99 4.79 9.30 -5.05
CA VAL A 99 4.57 8.16 -5.94
C VAL A 99 5.00 6.89 -5.20
N HIS A 100 4.14 5.87 -5.24
CA HIS A 100 4.34 4.60 -4.55
C HIS A 100 4.63 3.51 -5.57
N VAL A 101 5.60 2.64 -5.29
CA VAL A 101 6.03 1.57 -6.19
C VAL A 101 5.83 0.25 -5.49
N PHE A 102 5.23 -0.72 -6.17
CA PHE A 102 4.97 -2.05 -5.63
C PHE A 102 5.44 -3.13 -6.60
N SER A 103 6.07 -4.17 -6.06
CA SER A 103 6.51 -5.33 -6.82
C SER A 103 6.20 -6.63 -6.09
N GLU A 104 6.77 -7.75 -6.52
CA GLU A 104 6.61 -9.05 -5.86
C GLU A 104 7.22 -9.12 -4.45
N LEU A 105 7.93 -8.08 -4.02
CA LEU A 105 8.36 -7.94 -2.63
C LEU A 105 7.21 -7.53 -1.68
N ASP A 106 6.16 -6.92 -2.22
CA ASP A 106 5.02 -6.42 -1.44
C ASP A 106 3.90 -7.45 -1.26
N TYR A 107 3.88 -8.47 -2.12
CA TYR A 107 2.85 -9.51 -2.12
C TYR A 107 3.36 -10.79 -2.78
N GLU A 108 2.79 -11.94 -2.41
CA GLU A 108 3.05 -13.20 -3.11
C GLU A 108 2.16 -13.29 -4.36
N PRO A 109 2.72 -13.29 -5.60
CA PRO A 109 1.93 -13.10 -6.81
C PRO A 109 0.86 -14.17 -7.05
N LYS A 110 1.18 -15.45 -6.85
CA LYS A 110 0.24 -16.56 -7.11
C LYS A 110 -0.97 -16.53 -6.17
N LYS A 111 -0.71 -16.28 -4.89
CA LYS A 111 -1.73 -16.12 -3.85
C LYS A 111 -2.52 -14.84 -4.06
N MET A 112 -1.91 -13.76 -4.53
CA MET A 112 -2.60 -12.51 -4.86
C MET A 112 -3.63 -12.74 -5.96
N VAL A 113 -3.24 -13.36 -7.08
CA VAL A 113 -4.17 -13.70 -8.17
C VAL A 113 -5.33 -14.56 -7.67
N LYS A 114 -5.03 -15.59 -6.86
CA LYS A 114 -6.07 -16.44 -6.27
C LYS A 114 -7.01 -15.63 -5.37
N LEU A 115 -6.45 -14.82 -4.47
CA LEU A 115 -7.21 -14.00 -3.52
C LEU A 115 -8.18 -13.06 -4.25
N LEU A 116 -7.71 -12.37 -5.29
CA LEU A 116 -8.53 -11.41 -6.04
C LEU A 116 -9.64 -12.08 -6.85
N LYS A 117 -9.38 -13.28 -7.40
CA LYS A 117 -10.41 -14.11 -8.05
C LYS A 117 -11.47 -14.57 -7.05
N ASP A 118 -11.05 -15.19 -5.95
CA ASP A 118 -11.96 -15.66 -4.90
C ASP A 118 -12.81 -14.50 -4.35
N ALA A 119 -12.21 -13.32 -4.17
CA ALA A 119 -12.88 -12.13 -3.68
C ALA A 119 -13.92 -11.59 -4.68
N ARG A 120 -13.65 -11.65 -5.99
CA ARG A 120 -14.61 -11.28 -7.04
C ARG A 120 -15.81 -12.23 -7.05
N ASP A 121 -15.56 -13.53 -6.96
CA ASP A 121 -16.60 -14.56 -6.94
C ASP A 121 -17.46 -14.43 -5.67
N ALA A 122 -16.84 -14.13 -4.52
CA ALA A 122 -17.54 -13.91 -3.26
C ALA A 122 -18.35 -12.60 -3.20
N ALA A 123 -18.01 -11.61 -4.03
CA ALA A 123 -18.71 -10.34 -4.09
C ALA A 123 -20.00 -10.37 -4.94
N ILE A 124 -20.34 -11.50 -5.56
CA ILE A 124 -21.59 -11.65 -6.32
C ILE A 124 -22.79 -11.40 -5.39
N GLY A 125 -23.56 -10.36 -5.66
CA GLY A 125 -24.74 -9.98 -4.88
C GLY A 125 -24.44 -9.10 -3.65
N VAL A 126 -23.20 -8.64 -3.48
CA VAL A 126 -22.79 -7.69 -2.43
C VAL A 126 -22.31 -6.40 -3.10
N ASP A 127 -22.29 -5.29 -2.36
CA ASP A 127 -21.54 -4.10 -2.76
C ASP A 127 -20.05 -4.46 -2.86
N ILE A 128 -19.61 -4.69 -4.09
CA ILE A 128 -18.25 -5.14 -4.41
C ILE A 128 -17.20 -4.14 -3.93
N ALA A 129 -17.51 -2.83 -3.92
CA ALA A 129 -16.59 -1.81 -3.45
C ALA A 129 -16.40 -1.91 -1.93
N LEU A 130 -17.48 -2.05 -1.16
CA LEU A 130 -17.40 -2.25 0.28
C LEU A 130 -16.68 -3.55 0.65
N TYR A 131 -16.94 -4.63 -0.08
CA TYR A 131 -16.28 -5.91 0.15
C TYR A 131 -14.77 -5.79 -0.04
N PHE A 132 -14.35 -5.26 -1.19
CA PHE A 132 -12.93 -5.10 -1.51
C PHE A 132 -12.21 -4.12 -0.60
N ARG A 133 -12.88 -3.03 -0.23
CA ARG A 133 -12.38 -2.09 0.76
C ARG A 133 -12.09 -2.78 2.10
N SER A 134 -13.00 -3.63 2.57
CA SER A 134 -12.81 -4.42 3.80
C SER A 134 -11.68 -5.44 3.69
N LEU A 135 -11.38 -5.90 2.47
CA LEU A 135 -10.28 -6.81 2.20
C LEU A 135 -8.94 -6.07 2.31
N VAL A 136 -8.77 -4.97 1.59
CA VAL A 136 -7.51 -4.21 1.56
C VAL A 136 -7.23 -3.48 2.87
N ASP A 137 -8.26 -3.12 3.64
CA ASP A 137 -8.10 -2.54 4.98
C ASP A 137 -7.37 -3.49 5.95
N LYS A 138 -7.40 -4.81 5.70
CA LYS A 138 -6.67 -5.79 6.51
C LYS A 138 -5.21 -5.92 6.13
N TRP A 139 -4.82 -5.53 4.91
CA TRP A 139 -3.46 -5.71 4.43
C TRP A 139 -2.49 -4.80 5.18
N GLY A 140 -1.34 -5.36 5.56
CA GLY A 140 -0.22 -4.64 6.14
C GLY A 140 0.61 -3.91 5.09
N GLY A 141 1.69 -3.28 5.56
CA GLY A 141 2.61 -2.55 4.70
C GLY A 141 2.02 -1.29 4.07
N LEU A 142 2.72 -0.77 3.07
CA LEU A 142 2.30 0.39 2.28
C LEU A 142 1.19 0.02 1.27
N LEU A 143 1.29 -1.15 0.64
CA LEU A 143 0.35 -1.63 -0.38
C LEU A 143 -1.10 -1.56 0.10
N GLY A 144 -1.42 -2.14 1.26
CA GLY A 144 -2.79 -2.14 1.79
C GLY A 144 -3.39 -0.74 1.92
N ARG A 145 -2.57 0.23 2.31
CA ARG A 145 -2.98 1.61 2.58
C ARG A 145 -3.20 2.37 1.28
N VAL A 146 -2.25 2.28 0.35
CA VAL A 146 -2.38 2.91 -0.96
C VAL A 146 -3.56 2.33 -1.72
N MET A 147 -3.73 0.99 -1.70
CA MET A 147 -4.89 0.35 -2.30
C MET A 147 -6.20 0.76 -1.62
N PHE A 148 -6.24 0.85 -0.28
CA PHE A 148 -7.41 1.36 0.43
C PHE A 148 -7.78 2.79 -0.02
N HIS A 149 -6.80 3.68 -0.18
CA HIS A 149 -7.04 5.03 -0.70
C HIS A 149 -7.50 5.04 -2.16
N SER A 150 -7.00 4.11 -2.98
CA SER A 150 -7.49 3.95 -4.35
C SER A 150 -8.96 3.54 -4.46
N THR A 151 -9.55 3.01 -3.39
CA THR A 151 -10.99 2.66 -3.36
C THR A 151 -11.93 3.84 -3.08
N TRP A 152 -11.42 5.04 -2.79
CA TRP A 152 -12.24 6.21 -2.39
C TRP A 152 -12.65 7.13 -3.55
N ILE A 153 -12.64 6.66 -4.80
CA ILE A 153 -12.91 7.52 -5.96
C ILE A 153 -14.41 7.84 -6.04
N GLU A 154 -14.77 9.06 -5.63
CA GLU A 154 -16.16 9.53 -5.49
C GLU A 154 -16.89 9.80 -6.81
N LYS A 155 -16.23 9.71 -7.98
CA LYS A 155 -16.90 9.95 -9.27
C LYS A 155 -16.45 8.97 -10.38
N PRO A 156 -17.35 8.10 -10.87
CA PRO A 156 -17.10 7.32 -12.07
C PRO A 156 -17.23 8.20 -13.32
N GLN A 157 -16.23 8.20 -14.19
CA GLN A 157 -16.37 8.58 -15.60
C GLN A 157 -15.90 7.38 -16.43
N GLY A 158 -16.84 6.66 -17.07
CA GLY A 158 -16.64 5.27 -17.45
C GLY A 158 -15.45 4.98 -18.39
N LEU A 159 -14.61 4.03 -17.95
CA LEU A 159 -13.76 3.22 -18.82
C LEU A 159 -14.19 1.75 -18.68
N ASN A 160 -14.15 0.99 -19.78
CA ASN A 160 -14.63 -0.39 -19.82
C ASN A 160 -13.48 -1.37 -19.51
N ILE A 161 -13.50 -1.94 -18.31
CA ILE A 161 -12.45 -2.77 -17.68
C ILE A 161 -12.10 -4.04 -18.49
N VAL A 162 -13.05 -4.58 -19.28
CA VAL A 162 -12.86 -5.82 -20.04
C VAL A 162 -11.68 -5.72 -21.04
N ARG A 163 -11.32 -4.50 -21.46
CA ARG A 163 -10.17 -4.28 -22.37
C ARG A 163 -8.82 -4.26 -21.68
N LEU A 164 -8.74 -4.05 -20.36
CA LEU A 164 -7.44 -3.89 -19.67
C LEU A 164 -6.65 -5.20 -19.64
N THR A 165 -7.30 -6.33 -19.33
CA THR A 165 -6.65 -7.65 -19.30
C THR A 165 -6.29 -8.19 -20.68
N GLU A 166 -7.01 -7.80 -21.74
CA GLU A 166 -6.71 -8.17 -23.13
C GLU A 166 -5.65 -7.25 -23.77
N ALA A 167 -5.55 -5.99 -23.30
CA ALA A 167 -4.63 -4.99 -23.84
C ALA A 167 -3.28 -4.92 -23.11
N ILE A 168 -2.99 -5.82 -22.17
CA ILE A 168 -1.66 -5.94 -21.53
C ILE A 168 -0.65 -6.44 -22.57
N GLY A 169 -0.23 -5.52 -23.42
CA GLY A 169 0.94 -5.57 -24.29
C GLY A 169 1.78 -4.30 -24.06
N ARG A 170 2.83 -4.09 -24.88
CA ARG A 170 3.76 -2.96 -24.72
C ARG A 170 3.10 -1.57 -24.67
N GLU A 171 1.92 -1.41 -25.27
CA GLU A 171 1.25 -0.10 -25.38
C GLU A 171 0.64 0.45 -24.08
N LEU A 172 0.40 -0.39 -23.06
CA LEU A 172 -0.11 0.05 -21.76
C LEU A 172 0.99 0.38 -20.75
N CYS A 173 2.23 -0.07 -20.98
CA CYS A 173 3.33 0.08 -20.02
C CYS A 173 3.81 1.52 -19.83
N GLU A 174 3.25 2.49 -20.55
CA GLU A 174 3.71 3.89 -20.56
C GLU A 174 2.56 4.89 -20.33
N LYS A 175 1.34 4.41 -20.04
CA LYS A 175 0.16 5.26 -19.86
C LYS A 175 -0.43 5.10 -18.47
N TRP A 176 -0.69 6.24 -17.83
CA TRP A 176 -1.42 6.29 -16.57
C TRP A 176 -2.85 5.77 -16.75
N ILE A 177 -3.22 4.79 -15.94
CA ILE A 177 -4.56 4.29 -15.76
C ILE A 177 -5.20 5.08 -14.64
N VAL A 178 -6.39 5.64 -14.87
CA VAL A 178 -7.20 6.27 -13.83
C VAL A 178 -8.31 5.29 -13.45
N PRO A 179 -8.28 4.66 -12.26
CA PRO A 179 -9.36 3.81 -11.80
C PRO A 179 -10.65 4.63 -11.71
N HIS A 180 -11.77 4.10 -12.20
CA HIS A 180 -13.09 4.73 -12.11
C HIS A 180 -14.00 4.03 -11.13
N HIS A 181 -13.72 2.76 -10.85
CA HIS A 181 -14.35 1.96 -9.83
C HIS A 181 -13.30 1.41 -8.87
N PRO A 182 -13.61 1.19 -7.58
CA PRO A 182 -12.68 0.55 -6.63
C PRO A 182 -12.14 -0.80 -7.09
N VAL A 183 -12.88 -1.48 -7.97
CA VAL A 183 -12.49 -2.78 -8.55
C VAL A 183 -11.37 -2.63 -9.57
N ASP A 184 -11.27 -1.49 -10.25
CA ASP A 184 -10.30 -1.27 -11.34
C ASP A 184 -8.87 -1.33 -10.79
N GLY A 185 -8.63 -0.71 -9.63
CA GLY A 185 -7.33 -0.77 -8.96
C GLY A 185 -6.92 -2.21 -8.61
N LEU A 186 -7.89 -3.05 -8.24
CA LEU A 186 -7.63 -4.45 -7.97
C LEU A 186 -7.42 -5.28 -9.23
N THR A 187 -8.11 -4.97 -10.31
CA THR A 187 -7.85 -5.59 -11.62
C THR A 187 -6.46 -5.24 -12.13
N VAL A 188 -5.99 -4.01 -11.91
CA VAL A 188 -4.61 -3.60 -12.20
C VAL A 188 -3.63 -4.39 -11.33
N LEU A 189 -3.88 -4.50 -10.02
CA LEU A 189 -3.04 -5.31 -9.13
C LEU A 189 -3.01 -6.80 -9.52
N GLU A 190 -4.15 -7.39 -9.89
CA GLU A 190 -4.22 -8.77 -10.41
C GLU A 190 -3.36 -8.93 -11.67
N SER A 191 -3.41 -7.93 -12.56
CA SER A 191 -2.65 -7.89 -13.79
C SER A 191 -1.15 -7.85 -13.52
N CYS A 192 -0.70 -7.00 -12.58
CA CYS A 192 0.68 -6.95 -12.13
C CYS A 192 1.14 -8.28 -11.54
N ALA A 193 0.30 -8.91 -10.70
CA ALA A 193 0.60 -10.21 -10.11
C ALA A 193 0.67 -11.34 -11.14
N LEU A 194 -0.16 -11.32 -12.19
CA LEU A 194 -0.12 -12.31 -13.29
C LEU A 194 1.11 -12.15 -14.18
N THR A 195 1.59 -10.92 -14.36
CA THR A 195 2.64 -10.59 -15.34
C THR A 195 3.99 -10.28 -14.72
N HIS A 196 4.10 -10.32 -13.38
CA HIS A 196 5.28 -9.89 -12.63
C HIS A 196 5.72 -8.47 -13.01
N MET A 197 4.75 -7.58 -13.26
CA MET A 197 4.99 -6.16 -13.51
C MET A 197 5.00 -5.39 -12.19
N ILE A 198 5.75 -4.29 -12.18
CA ILE A 198 5.78 -3.31 -11.11
C ILE A 198 4.52 -2.44 -11.24
N LEU A 199 3.84 -2.22 -10.13
CA LEU A 199 2.72 -1.30 -10.01
C LEU A 199 3.21 0.04 -9.43
N VAL A 200 3.09 1.11 -10.18
CA VAL A 200 3.35 2.48 -9.72
C VAL A 200 2.02 3.18 -9.46
N VAL A 201 1.83 3.78 -8.29
CA VAL A 201 0.58 4.45 -7.88
C VAL A 201 0.86 5.87 -7.40
N ALA A 202 0.20 6.86 -8.00
CA ALA A 202 0.15 8.22 -7.49
C ALA A 202 -1.24 8.49 -6.90
N LEU A 203 -1.31 8.88 -5.62
CA LEU A 203 -2.58 9.17 -4.92
C LEU A 203 -3.06 10.62 -5.14
N HIS A 204 -2.12 11.53 -5.44
CA HIS A 204 -2.38 12.88 -5.88
C HIS A 204 -1.58 13.17 -7.15
N SER A 205 -2.13 13.94 -8.09
CA SER A 205 -1.42 14.32 -9.31
C SER A 205 -0.62 15.60 -9.06
N PRO A 206 0.68 15.67 -9.41
CA PRO A 206 1.38 16.94 -9.47
C PRO A 206 0.86 17.81 -10.63
N PRO A 207 0.94 19.15 -10.52
CA PRO A 207 0.36 20.06 -11.50
C PRO A 207 1.28 20.25 -12.71
N LEU A 208 0.91 19.70 -13.87
CA LEU A 208 1.59 19.99 -15.15
C LEU A 208 0.62 19.92 -16.37
N ASP A 209 -0.61 20.46 -16.25
CA ASP A 209 -1.57 20.75 -17.36
C ASP A 209 -2.65 19.66 -17.70
N GLU A 210 -3.73 19.57 -16.91
CA GLU A 210 -4.31 18.32 -16.34
C GLU A 210 -5.55 17.62 -16.98
N PRO A 211 -5.57 16.26 -17.06
CA PRO A 211 -6.75 15.41 -16.82
C PRO A 211 -7.07 15.27 -15.30
N PRO A 212 -8.29 14.87 -14.89
CA PRO A 212 -8.84 15.15 -13.55
C PRO A 212 -8.04 14.58 -12.37
N PRO A 213 -8.17 15.20 -11.17
CA PRO A 213 -7.58 14.71 -9.93
C PRO A 213 -8.07 13.30 -9.59
N GLY A 214 -7.17 12.44 -9.10
CA GLY A 214 -7.50 11.07 -8.72
C GLY A 214 -6.27 10.17 -8.60
N VAL A 215 -6.52 8.91 -8.26
CA VAL A 215 -5.49 7.87 -8.22
C VAL A 215 -5.07 7.54 -9.65
N ARG A 216 -3.76 7.45 -9.89
CA ARG A 216 -3.19 7.01 -11.16
C ARG A 216 -2.34 5.78 -10.95
N MET A 217 -2.40 4.83 -11.88
CA MET A 217 -1.65 3.59 -11.83
C MET A 217 -0.87 3.37 -13.14
N LEU A 218 0.37 2.91 -13.05
CA LEU A 218 1.22 2.60 -14.21
C LEU A 218 1.85 1.22 -14.00
N LEU A 219 1.93 0.43 -15.07
CA LEU A 219 2.51 -0.91 -15.06
C LEU A 219 3.87 -0.88 -15.76
N LEU A 220 4.94 -1.22 -15.04
CA LEU A 220 6.29 -1.25 -15.60
C LEU A 220 6.82 -2.69 -15.67
N PRO A 221 7.58 -3.07 -16.71
CA PRO A 221 8.29 -4.35 -16.73
C PRO A 221 9.29 -4.45 -15.56
N SER A 222 9.41 -5.62 -14.94
CA SER A 222 10.33 -5.86 -13.81
C SER A 222 11.80 -5.54 -14.10
N LYS A 223 12.23 -5.60 -15.37
CA LYS A 223 13.60 -5.26 -15.79
C LYS A 223 13.99 -3.80 -15.55
N TYR A 224 13.05 -2.92 -15.19
CA TYR A 224 13.33 -1.52 -14.85
C TYR A 224 13.89 -1.33 -13.43
N GLU A 225 13.78 -2.33 -12.53
CA GLU A 225 14.34 -2.23 -11.16
C GLU A 225 15.88 -2.10 -11.13
N GLU A 226 16.59 -2.56 -12.17
CA GLU A 226 18.06 -2.52 -12.21
C GLU A 226 18.64 -1.21 -12.79
N GLN A 227 17.81 -0.36 -13.41
CA GLN A 227 18.24 0.93 -13.97
C GLN A 227 17.71 2.09 -13.14
N ASP A 228 18.41 2.36 -12.03
CA ASP A 228 18.44 3.61 -11.27
C ASP A 228 17.29 4.63 -11.57
N MET A 229 16.14 4.44 -10.93
CA MET A 229 15.01 5.38 -10.97
C MET A 229 15.28 6.73 -10.25
N SER A 230 16.55 7.03 -9.91
CA SER A 230 16.96 8.34 -9.39
C SER A 230 16.94 9.45 -10.46
N GLY A 231 16.74 9.10 -11.73
CA GLY A 231 16.51 10.04 -12.82
C GLY A 231 15.08 10.58 -12.87
N THR A 232 14.82 11.62 -12.08
CA THR A 232 13.78 12.66 -12.24
C THR A 232 12.47 12.25 -12.95
N ILE A 233 11.41 12.03 -12.17
CA ILE A 233 10.00 12.21 -12.57
C ILE A 233 9.53 13.57 -12.07
#